data_AF-A0A6G3WM04-F1
#
_entry.id   AF-A0A6G3WM04-F1
#
_cell.length_a   1.000
_cell.length_b   1.000
_cell.length_c   1.000
_cell.angle_alpha   90.00
_cell.angle_beta   90.00
_cell.angle_gamma   90.00
#
_symmetry.space_group_name_H-M   'P 1'
#
loop_
_entity.id
_entity.type
_entity.pdbx_description
1 polymer ?
#
loop_
_entity_poly.entity_id
_entity_poly.type
_entity_poly.pdbx_seq_one_letter_code
_entity_poly.pdbx_strand_id
1 'polypeptide(L)'
;ISDETTTDGERGLLGVAFDKTFAHFYISYTDLEGTSTIDEFAVEGGQLQPETRRTVLTQTQPYANHNGGDIKFGPDGYLYIAFGDGGSGGDPHGNGQKLDTLLGKLLRIDPTGGEPYAVPADNPFVDDANAKDEIWAYGLR
;
A
#
# COMPACT_ATOMS: atom_id res chain seq x y z
N ILE A 1 -3.97 0.81 16.22
CA ILE A 1 -4.86 1.18 15.10
C ILE A 1 -6.36 1.16 15.42
N SER A 2 -6.87 0.49 16.46
CA SER A 2 -8.33 0.46 16.71
C SER A 2 -8.98 1.84 16.89
N ASP A 3 -8.24 2.80 17.47
CA ASP A 3 -8.67 4.20 17.61
C ASP A 3 -8.33 5.07 16.37
N GLU A 4 -7.75 4.47 15.35
CA GLU A 4 -7.23 5.15 14.15
C GLU A 4 -7.93 4.67 12.87
N THR A 5 -8.92 3.79 12.98
CA THR A 5 -9.62 3.18 11.84
C THR A 5 -11.12 3.11 12.11
N THR A 6 -11.88 2.91 11.05
CA THR A 6 -13.31 2.60 11.10
C THR A 6 -13.56 1.16 10.60
N THR A 7 -14.81 0.71 10.68
CA THR A 7 -15.28 -0.59 10.16
C THR A 7 -16.45 -0.45 9.18
N ASP A 8 -16.69 0.75 8.66
CA ASP A 8 -17.71 0.99 7.64
C ASP A 8 -17.24 0.54 6.25
N GLY A 9 -18.12 -0.12 5.50
CA GLY A 9 -17.77 -0.63 4.17
C GLY A 9 -16.65 -1.69 4.24
N GLU A 10 -15.60 -1.47 3.45
CA GLU A 10 -14.40 -2.31 3.38
C GLU A 10 -13.20 -1.68 4.11
N ARG A 11 -13.45 -0.72 5.00
CA ARG A 11 -12.42 -0.05 5.81
C ARG A 11 -12.05 -0.88 7.03
N GLY A 12 -10.84 -0.65 7.54
CA GLY A 12 -10.29 -1.41 8.66
C GLY A 12 -8.81 -1.71 8.48
N LEU A 13 -8.34 -2.71 9.23
CA LEU A 13 -7.11 -3.42 8.92
C LEU A 13 -7.36 -4.37 7.74
N LEU A 14 -6.57 -4.27 6.67
CA LEU A 14 -6.79 -4.97 5.41
C LEU A 14 -5.65 -5.92 5.05
N GLY A 15 -4.41 -5.56 5.38
CA GLY A 15 -3.24 -6.36 5.06
C GLY A 15 -2.22 -6.36 6.18
N VAL A 16 -1.50 -7.47 6.28
CA VAL A 16 -0.31 -7.60 7.14
C VAL A 16 0.78 -8.37 6.41
N ALA A 17 2.03 -8.03 6.66
CA ALA A 17 3.19 -8.74 6.14
C ALA A 17 4.38 -8.64 7.10
N PHE A 18 5.25 -9.65 7.06
CA PHE A 18 6.61 -9.53 7.57
C PHE A 18 7.56 -9.47 6.38
N ASP A 19 8.68 -8.77 6.53
CA ASP A 19 9.79 -8.94 5.59
C ASP A 19 10.37 -10.37 5.69
N LYS A 20 11.23 -10.75 4.74
CA LYS A 20 11.78 -12.11 4.67
C LYS A 20 12.67 -12.48 5.87
N THR A 21 13.23 -11.47 6.53
CA THR A 21 14.10 -11.63 7.69
C THR A 21 13.34 -11.62 9.02
N PHE A 22 12.02 -11.35 8.98
CA PHE A 22 11.18 -11.09 10.15
C PHE A 22 11.73 -9.95 11.02
N ALA A 23 12.45 -9.01 10.43
CA ALA A 23 13.01 -7.84 11.09
C ALA A 23 12.02 -6.66 11.07
N HIS A 24 11.10 -6.65 10.11
CA HIS A 24 10.06 -5.63 10.00
C HIS A 24 8.69 -6.25 9.82
N PHE A 25 7.68 -5.61 10.40
CA PHE A 25 6.28 -5.94 10.29
C PHE A 25 5.53 -4.76 9.70
N TYR A 26 4.64 -5.06 8.74
CA TYR A 26 3.89 -4.08 7.99
C TYR A 26 2.41 -4.32 8.19
N ILE A 27 1.68 -3.22 8.29
CA ILE A 27 0.22 -3.23 8.25
C ILE A 27 -0.27 -2.32 7.12
N SER A 28 -1.40 -2.69 6.53
CA SER A 28 -2.15 -1.90 5.59
C SER A 28 -3.55 -1.73 6.18
N TYR A 29 -3.94 -0.49 6.44
CA TYR A 29 -5.23 -0.16 7.02
C TYR A 29 -5.78 1.13 6.42
N THR A 30 -7.05 1.43 6.62
CA THR A 30 -7.63 2.74 6.27
C THR A 30 -7.77 3.60 7.53
N ASP A 31 -7.26 4.82 7.51
CA ASP A 31 -7.41 5.73 8.66
C ASP A 31 -8.85 6.28 8.82
N LEU A 32 -9.06 7.14 9.82
CA LEU A 32 -10.38 7.74 10.11
C LEU A 32 -10.90 8.62 8.96
N GLU A 33 -9.99 9.16 8.14
CA GLU A 33 -10.27 9.94 6.95
C GLU A 33 -10.56 9.05 5.73
N GLY A 34 -10.35 7.73 5.85
CA GLY A 34 -10.50 6.75 4.77
C GLY A 34 -9.28 6.67 3.86
N THR A 35 -8.12 7.18 4.25
CA THR A 35 -6.87 7.05 3.51
C THR A 35 -6.26 5.68 3.77
N SER A 36 -5.91 4.94 2.72
CA SER A 36 -5.11 3.73 2.86
C SER A 36 -3.70 4.10 3.32
N THR A 37 -3.26 3.48 4.40
CA THR A 37 -1.99 3.76 5.08
C THR A 37 -1.24 2.46 5.29
N ILE A 38 0.02 2.45 4.85
CA ILE A 38 0.96 1.37 5.08
C ILE A 38 1.95 1.86 6.12
N ASP A 39 1.95 1.21 7.28
CA ASP A 39 2.92 1.47 8.34
C ASP A 39 3.85 0.27 8.55
N GLU A 40 5.06 0.57 8.95
CA GLU A 40 6.13 -0.36 9.30
C GLU A 40 6.48 -0.25 10.79
N PHE A 41 6.81 -1.38 11.39
CA PHE A 41 7.35 -1.50 12.74
C PHE A 41 8.58 -2.42 12.71
N ALA A 42 9.62 -2.06 13.45
CA ALA A 42 10.72 -2.98 13.71
C ALA A 42 10.26 -4.14 14.60
N VAL A 43 10.92 -5.29 14.42
CA VAL A 43 10.73 -6.51 15.20
C VAL A 43 12.08 -6.89 15.83
N GLU A 44 12.13 -6.93 17.16
CA GLU A 44 13.31 -7.33 17.91
C GLU A 44 12.96 -8.48 18.85
N GLY A 45 13.74 -9.57 18.83
CA GLY A 45 13.48 -10.73 19.68
C GLY A 45 12.10 -11.38 19.48
N GLY A 46 11.50 -11.22 18.30
CA GLY A 46 10.15 -11.70 17.99
C GLY A 46 9.02 -10.81 18.54
N GLN A 47 9.34 -9.59 18.99
CA GLN A 47 8.38 -8.61 19.49
C GLN A 47 8.40 -7.36 18.62
N LEU A 48 7.20 -6.86 18.29
CA LEU A 48 7.05 -5.55 17.66
C LEU A 48 7.57 -4.46 18.60
N GLN A 49 8.24 -3.46 18.04
CA GLN A 49 8.72 -2.26 18.72
C GLN A 49 7.80 -1.08 18.33
N PRO A 50 6.71 -0.79 19.07
CA PRO A 50 5.68 0.15 18.63
C PRO A 50 6.17 1.58 18.41
N GLU A 51 7.21 1.99 19.14
CA GLU A 51 7.84 3.31 19.04
C GLU A 51 8.62 3.52 17.74
N THR A 52 8.91 2.43 17.01
CA THR A 52 9.58 2.49 15.70
C THR A 52 8.61 2.68 14.54
N ARG A 53 7.30 2.79 14.84
CA ARG A 53 6.25 2.97 13.83
C ARG A 53 6.60 4.11 12.88
N ARG A 54 6.63 3.83 11.58
CA ARG A 54 6.74 4.83 10.53
C ARG A 54 5.75 4.56 9.41
N THR A 55 5.29 5.63 8.77
CA THR A 55 4.43 5.54 7.58
C THR A 55 5.28 5.41 6.33
N VAL A 56 5.05 4.32 5.59
CA VAL A 56 5.75 4.01 4.34
C VAL A 56 5.04 4.66 3.17
N LEU A 57 3.73 4.46 3.05
CA LEU A 57 2.94 4.93 1.92
C LEU A 57 1.51 5.25 2.34
N THR A 58 0.96 6.33 1.80
CA THR A 58 -0.46 6.66 1.95
C THR A 58 -1.12 6.91 0.59
N GLN A 59 -2.40 6.59 0.49
CA GLN A 59 -3.22 6.84 -0.69
C GLN A 59 -4.67 7.11 -0.28
N THR A 60 -5.16 8.32 -0.53
CA THR A 60 -6.56 8.68 -0.23
C THR A 60 -7.53 7.85 -1.07
N GLN A 61 -8.56 7.29 -0.44
CA GLN A 61 -9.62 6.53 -1.10
C GLN A 61 -10.87 7.41 -1.26
N PRO A 62 -11.43 7.56 -2.48
CA PRO A 62 -12.63 8.36 -2.71
C PRO A 62 -13.90 7.81 -2.03
N TYR A 63 -13.98 6.49 -1.82
CA TYR A 63 -15.14 5.81 -1.25
C TYR A 63 -14.72 4.76 -0.21
N ALA A 64 -15.70 4.27 0.56
CA ALA A 64 -15.50 3.27 1.62
C ALA A 64 -15.46 1.81 1.12
N ASN A 65 -15.37 1.58 -0.20
CA ASN A 65 -15.31 0.26 -0.81
C ASN A 65 -14.28 0.24 -1.95
N HIS A 66 -13.92 -0.96 -2.42
CA HIS A 66 -12.78 -1.25 -3.29
C HIS A 66 -11.48 -0.60 -2.81
N ASN A 67 -11.23 -0.69 -1.51
CA ASN A 67 -9.99 -0.17 -0.93
C ASN A 67 -8.79 -1.07 -1.27
N GLY A 68 -9.03 -2.38 -1.46
CA GLY A 68 -7.97 -3.37 -1.62
C GLY A 68 -7.24 -3.58 -0.29
N GLY A 69 -5.93 -3.40 -0.28
CA GLY A 69 -5.11 -3.31 0.92
C GLY A 69 -4.29 -4.56 1.24
N ASP A 70 -4.33 -5.63 0.44
CA ASP A 70 -3.40 -6.74 0.64
C ASP A 70 -1.96 -6.30 0.38
N ILE A 71 -1.07 -6.78 1.24
CA ILE A 71 0.37 -6.51 1.17
C ILE A 71 1.15 -7.81 1.34
N LYS A 72 2.19 -8.00 0.52
CA LYS A 72 3.05 -9.19 0.56
C LYS A 72 4.46 -8.86 0.09
N PHE A 73 5.47 -9.46 0.71
CA PHE A 73 6.82 -9.47 0.13
C PHE A 73 6.92 -10.53 -0.96
N GLY A 74 7.39 -10.12 -2.14
CA GLY A 74 7.65 -11.02 -3.25
C GLY A 74 8.94 -11.84 -3.06
N PRO A 75 9.15 -12.88 -3.88
CA PRO A 75 10.40 -13.64 -3.88
C PRO A 75 11.61 -12.82 -4.31
N ASP A 76 11.42 -11.66 -4.92
CA ASP A 76 12.42 -10.64 -5.24
C ASP A 76 12.82 -9.75 -4.05
N GLY A 77 12.03 -9.75 -2.96
CA GLY A 77 12.34 -8.99 -1.75
C GLY A 77 11.66 -7.62 -1.67
N TYR A 78 10.84 -7.27 -2.65
CA TYR A 78 10.07 -6.02 -2.63
C TYR A 78 8.70 -6.19 -1.99
N LEU A 79 8.17 -5.11 -1.44
CA LEU A 79 6.82 -5.06 -0.90
C LEU A 79 5.85 -4.77 -2.04
N TYR A 80 4.90 -5.67 -2.24
CA TYR A 80 3.78 -5.52 -3.16
C TYR A 80 2.55 -5.04 -2.39
N ILE A 81 1.87 -4.02 -2.93
CA ILE A 81 0.69 -3.40 -2.31
C ILE A 81 -0.42 -3.37 -3.35
N ALA A 82 -1.55 -4.03 -3.07
CA ALA A 82 -2.70 -4.05 -3.96
C ALA A 82 -3.72 -2.99 -3.53
N PHE A 83 -3.98 -1.98 -4.36
CA PHE A 83 -5.08 -1.04 -4.14
C PHE A 83 -6.18 -1.24 -5.17
N GLY A 84 -7.43 -1.23 -4.72
CA GLY A 84 -8.59 -1.20 -5.61
C GLY A 84 -8.75 0.16 -6.28
N ASP A 85 -9.75 0.30 -7.16
CA ASP A 85 -10.01 1.52 -7.95
C ASP A 85 -10.51 2.71 -7.10
N GLY A 86 -10.70 2.49 -5.81
CA GLY A 86 -11.16 3.49 -4.85
C GLY A 86 -12.67 3.58 -4.72
N GLY A 87 -13.40 2.67 -5.38
CA GLY A 87 -14.77 2.32 -5.05
C GLY A 87 -15.84 2.93 -5.93
N SER A 88 -17.08 2.83 -5.42
CA SER A 88 -18.31 3.05 -6.16
C SER A 88 -18.52 2.08 -7.34
N GLY A 89 -19.73 2.06 -7.89
CA GLY A 89 -20.07 1.22 -9.03
C GLY A 89 -19.45 1.76 -10.31
N GLY A 90 -18.74 0.91 -11.05
CA GLY A 90 -18.31 1.23 -12.42
C GLY A 90 -16.99 1.99 -12.59
N ASP A 91 -16.21 2.22 -11.53
CA ASP A 91 -14.97 3.02 -11.55
C ASP A 91 -15.25 4.42 -12.11
N PRO A 92 -16.04 5.22 -11.38
CA PRO A 92 -16.48 6.53 -11.89
C PRO A 92 -15.32 7.50 -12.13
N HIS A 93 -14.15 7.23 -11.54
CA HIS A 93 -12.94 8.04 -11.71
C HIS A 93 -12.01 7.52 -12.80
N GLY A 94 -12.26 6.32 -13.35
CA GLY A 94 -11.41 5.66 -14.33
C GLY A 94 -10.02 5.31 -13.79
N ASN A 95 -9.90 5.15 -12.46
CA ASN A 95 -8.63 4.95 -11.77
C ASN A 95 -7.93 3.66 -12.21
N GLY A 96 -8.69 2.63 -12.59
CA GLY A 96 -8.12 1.38 -13.07
C GLY A 96 -7.17 1.58 -14.26
N GLN A 97 -7.47 2.52 -15.16
CA GLN A 97 -6.69 2.77 -16.38
C GLN A 97 -5.74 3.98 -16.28
N LYS A 98 -5.96 4.89 -15.34
CA LYS A 98 -5.07 6.04 -15.11
C LYS A 98 -3.76 5.60 -14.50
N LEU A 99 -2.64 6.14 -14.97
CA LEU A 99 -1.30 5.84 -14.44
C LEU A 99 -0.77 6.92 -13.49
N ASP A 100 -1.44 8.07 -13.38
CA ASP A 100 -1.08 9.20 -12.50
C ASP A 100 -1.59 9.04 -11.06
N THR A 101 -2.14 7.88 -10.72
CA THR A 101 -2.70 7.51 -9.41
C THR A 101 -2.25 6.11 -8.99
N LEU A 102 -2.17 5.87 -7.67
CA LEU A 102 -1.87 4.56 -7.12
C LEU A 102 -3.12 3.65 -6.99
N LEU A 103 -4.31 4.17 -7.26
CA LEU A 103 -5.57 3.41 -7.19
C LEU A 103 -5.77 2.49 -8.41
N GLY A 104 -6.29 1.29 -8.19
CA GLY A 104 -6.50 0.28 -9.22
C GLY A 104 -5.19 -0.32 -9.72
N LYS A 105 -4.23 -0.50 -8.81
CA LYS A 105 -2.84 -0.90 -9.09
C LYS A 105 -2.39 -2.03 -8.17
N LEU A 106 -1.46 -2.82 -8.70
CA LEU A 106 -0.48 -3.53 -7.88
C LEU A 106 0.79 -2.69 -7.90
N LEU A 107 1.20 -2.19 -6.73
CA LEU A 107 2.43 -1.44 -6.54
C LEU A 107 3.57 -2.38 -6.15
N ARG A 108 4.82 -1.97 -6.42
CA ARG A 108 6.04 -2.66 -6.00
C ARG A 108 7.07 -1.64 -5.55
N ILE A 109 7.43 -1.66 -4.27
CA ILE A 109 8.37 -0.72 -3.64
C ILE A 109 9.44 -1.45 -2.81
N ASP A 110 10.53 -0.75 -2.49
CA ASP A 110 11.54 -1.17 -1.53
C ASP A 110 11.48 -0.29 -0.27
N PRO A 111 10.81 -0.73 0.81
CA PRO A 111 10.75 0.03 2.05
C PRO A 111 12.12 0.26 2.71
N THR A 112 13.14 -0.54 2.38
CA THR A 112 14.48 -0.47 2.98
C THR A 112 15.47 0.34 2.14
N GLY A 113 15.12 0.65 0.89
CA GLY A 113 16.00 1.30 -0.08
C GLY A 113 16.10 2.82 0.06
N GLY A 114 15.35 3.44 0.96
CA GLY A 114 15.34 4.89 1.17
C GLY A 114 14.27 5.32 2.17
N GLU A 115 14.17 6.63 2.40
CA GLU A 115 13.14 7.22 3.27
C GLU A 115 12.12 8.01 2.42
N PRO A 116 10.82 7.65 2.42
CA PRO A 116 10.21 6.54 3.14
C PRO A 116 10.37 5.16 2.47
N TYR A 117 10.72 5.13 1.19
CA TYR A 117 11.04 3.92 0.42
C TYR A 117 11.80 4.30 -0.85
N ALA A 118 12.34 3.31 -1.56
CA ALA A 118 12.81 3.46 -2.93
C ALA A 118 11.88 2.73 -3.91
N VAL A 119 11.91 3.16 -5.17
CA VAL A 119 11.24 2.46 -6.27
C VAL A 119 12.25 1.57 -7.00
N PRO A 120 11.98 0.28 -7.21
CA PRO A 120 12.85 -0.58 -7.99
C PRO A 120 13.02 -0.06 -9.42
N ALA A 121 14.26 0.04 -9.88
CA ALA A 121 14.59 0.60 -11.19
C ALA A 121 14.10 -0.26 -12.38
N ASP A 122 13.68 -1.51 -12.12
CA ASP A 122 13.07 -2.42 -13.09
C ASP A 122 11.53 -2.39 -13.05
N ASN A 123 10.91 -1.47 -12.31
CA ASN A 123 9.48 -1.25 -12.43
C ASN A 123 9.12 -0.75 -13.85
N PRO A 124 7.97 -1.17 -14.41
CA PRO A 124 7.66 -0.96 -15.83
C PRO A 124 7.42 0.50 -16.24
N PHE A 125 7.25 1.43 -15.29
CA PHE A 125 6.85 2.81 -15.55
C PHE A 125 7.86 3.88 -15.11
N VAL A 126 9.04 3.49 -14.60
CA VAL A 126 10.04 4.43 -14.04
C VAL A 126 10.55 5.49 -15.02
N ASP A 127 10.42 5.26 -16.32
CA ASP A 127 10.85 6.17 -17.39
C ASP A 127 9.65 6.94 -18.03
N ASP A 128 8.43 6.79 -17.52
CA ASP A 128 7.24 7.48 -18.02
C ASP A 128 6.82 8.62 -17.09
N ALA A 129 7.06 9.86 -17.51
CA ALA A 129 6.73 11.07 -16.77
C ALA A 129 5.21 11.25 -16.47
N ASN A 130 4.33 10.46 -17.09
CA ASN A 130 2.88 10.51 -16.87
C ASN A 130 2.37 9.35 -15.99
N ALA A 131 3.26 8.50 -15.51
CA ALA A 131 2.94 7.36 -14.67
C ALA A 131 3.56 7.51 -13.27
N LYS A 132 3.00 6.77 -12.32
CA LYS A 132 3.60 6.57 -10.99
C LYS A 132 4.60 5.43 -11.06
N ASP A 133 5.84 5.71 -10.67
CA ASP A 133 6.97 4.77 -10.76
C ASP A 133 6.73 3.50 -9.92
N GLU A 134 5.91 3.58 -8.88
CA GLU A 134 5.54 2.48 -7.99
C GLU A 134 4.72 1.39 -8.69
N ILE A 135 4.11 1.68 -9.84
CA ILE A 135 3.18 0.77 -10.52
C ILE A 135 3.93 -0.44 -11.06
N TRP A 136 3.50 -1.64 -10.65
CA TRP A 136 3.90 -2.91 -11.25
C TRP A 136 2.86 -3.43 -12.23
N ALA A 137 1.57 -3.31 -11.90
CA ALA A 137 0.46 -3.63 -12.79
C ALA A 137 -0.72 -2.67 -12.55
N TYR A 138 -1.58 -2.52 -13.56
CA TYR A 138 -2.76 -1.64 -13.51
C TYR A 138 -4.00 -2.33 -14.06
N GLY A 139 -5.17 -1.75 -13.77
CA GLY A 139 -6.48 -2.27 -14.20
C GLY A 139 -7.24 -3.03 -13.11
N LEU A 140 -6.75 -3.03 -11.87
CA LEU A 140 -7.43 -3.67 -10.74
C LEU A 140 -8.67 -2.87 -10.34
N ARG A 141 -9.69 -3.57 -9.84
CA ARG A 141 -10.97 -3.03 -9.39
C ARG A 141 -11.52 -3.87 -8.25
#